data_AF-C1MTB4-F1
#
_entry.id   AF-C1MTB4-F1
#
_cell.length_a   1.000
_cell.length_b   1.000
_cell.length_c   1.000
_cell.angle_alpha   90.00
_cell.angle_beta   90.00
_cell.angle_gamma   90.00
#
_symmetry.space_group_name_H-M   'P 1'
#
loop_
_entity.id
_entity.type
_entity.pdbx_description
1 polymer ?
#
loop_
_entity_poly.entity_id
_entity_poly.type
_entity_poly.pdbx_seq_one_letter_code
_entity_poly.pdbx_strand_id
1 'polypeptide(L)'
;MAAAVADDCYNELTMSINVSDGEEGQQLLKDLLCERGLKVIEVYAEWAGRCNSVIPLLKRLKLEKDYTQDCMVVLHCKAESHELLEEYRGRSMPHFIFYRNGAKKAVVEGANMPAIEKHVQAHTPNAPDADDLEENPMLIKRKEEKAAEAQRLQDELNAAAGK
;
A
#
# COMPACT_ATOMS: atom_id res chain seq x y z
N MET A 1 13.75 7.88 -8.12
CA MET A 1 13.67 6.56 -7.47
C MET A 1 12.74 5.72 -8.32
N ALA A 2 13.31 4.96 -9.27
CA ALA A 2 12.53 4.15 -10.21
C ALA A 2 12.46 2.74 -9.64
N ALA A 3 11.40 2.43 -8.89
CA ALA A 3 11.22 1.14 -8.27
C ALA A 3 10.06 0.40 -8.94
N ALA A 4 10.40 -0.73 -9.59
CA ALA A 4 9.55 -1.90 -9.79
C ALA A 4 8.18 -1.74 -10.49
N VAL A 5 8.01 -0.79 -11.41
CA VAL A 5 6.88 -0.84 -12.36
C VAL A 5 7.18 -1.88 -13.44
N ALA A 6 6.65 -3.09 -13.27
CA ALA A 6 6.55 -4.04 -14.36
C ALA A 6 5.74 -3.41 -15.52
N ASP A 7 6.23 -3.58 -16.75
CA ASP A 7 5.61 -3.11 -17.99
C ASP A 7 4.18 -3.67 -18.09
N ASP A 8 3.18 -2.88 -17.70
CA ASP A 8 1.80 -3.34 -17.60
C ASP A 8 0.82 -2.21 -17.91
N CYS A 9 -0.37 -2.57 -18.37
CA CYS A 9 -1.45 -1.71 -18.87
C CYS A 9 -2.05 -0.68 -17.88
N TYR A 10 -1.40 -0.49 -16.74
CA TYR A 10 -1.76 0.35 -15.60
C TYR A 10 -0.73 1.46 -15.47
N ASN A 11 -0.89 2.52 -16.28
CA ASN A 11 0.01 3.67 -16.29
C ASN A 11 -0.50 4.79 -15.38
N GLU A 12 0.10 5.99 -15.43
CA GLU A 12 -0.36 7.18 -14.69
C GLU A 12 -1.88 7.40 -14.75
N LEU A 13 -2.55 6.98 -15.83
CA LEU A 13 -3.99 7.17 -16.04
C LEU A 13 -4.87 6.41 -15.03
N THR A 14 -4.38 5.33 -14.43
CA THR A 14 -5.12 4.51 -13.44
C THR A 14 -4.66 4.73 -12.00
N MET A 15 -3.65 5.56 -11.76
CA MET A 15 -3.08 5.82 -10.42
C MET A 15 -2.77 4.53 -9.65
N SER A 16 -2.14 3.58 -10.31
CA SER A 16 -1.96 2.23 -9.78
C SER A 16 -0.54 1.73 -9.98
N ILE A 17 -0.07 0.90 -9.05
CA ILE A 17 1.27 0.31 -9.04
C ILE A 17 1.12 -1.20 -8.88
N ASN A 18 1.81 -1.95 -9.73
CA ASN A 18 1.96 -3.38 -9.53
C ASN A 18 3.11 -3.63 -8.55
N VAL A 19 2.82 -4.24 -7.40
CA VAL A 19 3.85 -4.56 -6.41
C VAL A 19 4.33 -5.97 -6.65
N SER A 20 5.59 -6.10 -7.07
CA SER A 20 6.20 -7.38 -7.37
C SER A 20 6.35 -8.28 -6.14
N ASP A 21 6.68 -9.53 -6.42
CA ASP A 21 7.00 -10.55 -5.44
C ASP A 21 8.44 -10.33 -4.90
N GLY A 22 8.82 -11.03 -3.82
CA GLY A 22 10.18 -11.01 -3.26
C GLY A 22 10.48 -9.87 -2.27
N GLU A 23 11.71 -9.81 -1.76
CA GLU A 23 12.11 -8.87 -0.69
C GLU A 23 11.91 -7.40 -1.09
N GLU A 24 12.25 -7.04 -2.33
CA GLU A 24 12.07 -5.67 -2.84
C GLU A 24 10.60 -5.27 -2.87
N GLY A 25 9.72 -6.15 -3.34
CA GLY A 25 8.28 -5.90 -3.36
C GLY A 25 7.65 -5.87 -1.97
N GLN A 26 8.14 -6.70 -1.05
CA GLN A 26 7.77 -6.62 0.36
C GLN A 26 8.15 -5.27 0.98
N GLN A 27 9.37 -4.81 0.69
CA GLN A 27 9.85 -3.52 1.18
C GLN A 27 9.08 -2.36 0.57
N LEU A 28 8.79 -2.41 -0.74
CA LEU A 28 8.02 -1.40 -1.45
C LEU A 28 6.61 -1.27 -0.87
N LEU A 29 5.90 -2.37 -0.61
CA LEU A 29 4.58 -2.30 0.01
C LEU A 29 4.64 -1.62 1.39
N LYS A 30 5.62 -1.99 2.22
CA LYS A 30 5.82 -1.38 3.54
C LYS A 30 6.16 0.11 3.44
N ASP A 31 6.96 0.51 2.46
CA ASP A 31 7.34 1.90 2.20
C ASP A 31 6.12 2.74 1.81
N LEU A 32 5.33 2.28 0.83
CA LEU A 32 4.14 2.98 0.35
C LEU A 32 3.08 3.15 1.45
N LEU A 33 2.94 2.17 2.36
CA LEU A 33 2.05 2.30 3.51
C LEU A 33 2.52 3.33 4.56
N CYS A 34 3.80 3.69 4.55
CA CYS A 34 4.36 4.76 5.39
C CYS A 34 4.20 6.16 4.78
N GLU A 35 3.63 6.31 3.58
CA GLU A 35 3.42 7.58 2.90
C GLU A 35 2.02 8.20 3.17
N ARG A 36 1.81 9.47 2.79
CA ARG A 36 0.53 10.19 2.91
C ARG A 36 -0.51 9.73 1.91
N GLY A 37 -1.79 9.93 2.20
CA GLY A 37 -2.87 9.61 1.28
C GLY A 37 -3.33 8.16 1.34
N LEU A 38 -4.33 7.86 0.52
CA LEU A 38 -5.04 6.58 0.50
C LEU A 38 -4.27 5.54 -0.33
N LYS A 39 -3.98 4.39 0.27
CA LYS A 39 -3.53 3.18 -0.42
C LYS A 39 -4.68 2.21 -0.47
N VAL A 40 -5.06 1.80 -1.67
CA VAL A 40 -6.03 0.73 -1.89
C VAL A 40 -5.27 -0.49 -2.38
N ILE A 41 -5.09 -1.49 -1.52
CA ILE A 41 -4.42 -2.73 -1.91
C ILE A 41 -5.47 -3.66 -2.53
N GLU A 42 -5.35 -3.93 -3.83
CA GLU A 42 -6.02 -5.07 -4.46
C GLU A 42 -5.17 -6.32 -4.22
N VAL A 43 -5.69 -7.21 -3.39
CA VAL A 43 -5.10 -8.52 -3.14
C VAL A 43 -5.79 -9.54 -4.03
N TYR A 44 -5.02 -10.20 -4.91
CA TYR A 44 -5.52 -11.21 -5.82
C TYR A 44 -4.73 -12.52 -5.70
N ALA A 45 -5.36 -13.63 -6.05
CA ALA A 45 -4.67 -14.92 -6.12
C ALA A 45 -3.95 -15.05 -7.47
N GLU A 46 -2.77 -15.66 -7.48
CA GLU A 46 -1.95 -15.80 -8.70
C GLU A 46 -2.71 -16.44 -9.88
N TRP A 47 -3.54 -17.45 -9.61
CA TRP A 47 -4.32 -18.16 -10.65
C TRP A 47 -5.53 -17.38 -11.17
N ALA A 48 -6.01 -16.37 -10.44
CA ALA A 48 -7.15 -15.55 -10.85
C ALA A 48 -6.72 -14.33 -11.67
N GLY A 49 -5.47 -13.89 -11.49
CA GLY A 49 -4.97 -12.63 -12.05
C GLY A 49 -5.67 -11.41 -11.46
N ARG A 50 -5.31 -10.22 -11.96
CA ARG A 50 -5.87 -8.93 -11.50
C ARG A 50 -7.29 -8.71 -11.99
N CYS A 51 -8.09 -7.99 -11.21
CA CYS A 51 -9.46 -7.64 -11.55
C CYS A 51 -9.52 -6.46 -12.53
N ASN A 52 -9.63 -6.75 -13.84
CA ASN A 52 -9.77 -5.71 -14.87
C ASN A 52 -11.02 -4.84 -14.70
N SER A 53 -12.03 -5.29 -13.95
CA SER A 53 -13.26 -4.54 -13.68
C SER A 53 -13.04 -3.26 -12.87
N VAL A 54 -11.90 -3.12 -12.16
CA VAL A 54 -11.59 -1.91 -11.40
C VAL A 54 -11.09 -0.77 -12.30
N ILE A 55 -10.52 -1.07 -13.48
CA ILE A 55 -9.90 -0.07 -14.38
C ILE A 55 -10.87 1.09 -14.72
N PRO A 56 -12.13 0.85 -15.15
CA PRO A 56 -13.03 1.94 -15.52
C PRO A 56 -13.38 2.85 -14.33
N LEU A 57 -13.48 2.27 -13.13
CA LEU A 57 -13.71 3.04 -11.90
C LEU A 57 -12.53 3.96 -11.61
N LEU A 58 -11.29 3.46 -11.67
CA LEU A 58 -10.10 4.26 -11.41
C LEU A 58 -9.94 5.42 -12.40
N LYS A 59 -10.14 5.15 -13.69
CA LYS A 59 -10.11 6.18 -14.74
C LYS A 59 -11.16 7.27 -14.50
N ARG A 60 -12.38 6.87 -14.10
CA ARG A 60 -13.45 7.82 -13.80
C ARG A 60 -13.13 8.65 -12.56
N LEU A 61 -12.69 8.02 -11.46
CA LEU A 61 -12.34 8.72 -10.23
C LEU A 61 -11.23 9.75 -10.44
N LYS A 62 -10.20 9.40 -11.22
CA LYS A 62 -9.15 10.33 -11.62
C LYS A 62 -9.72 11.57 -12.32
N LEU A 63 -10.59 11.38 -13.31
CA LEU A 63 -11.16 12.46 -14.12
C LEU A 63 -12.18 13.32 -13.36
N GLU A 64 -13.07 12.71 -12.57
CA GLU A 64 -14.17 13.41 -11.90
C GLU A 64 -13.75 14.15 -10.64
N LYS A 65 -12.74 13.65 -9.93
CA LYS A 65 -12.29 14.20 -8.64
C LYS A 65 -10.93 14.86 -8.69
N ASP A 66 -10.26 14.83 -9.84
CA ASP A 66 -8.89 15.30 -10.01
C ASP A 66 -7.92 14.68 -8.99
N TYR A 67 -8.17 13.41 -8.64
CA TYR A 67 -7.28 12.71 -7.73
C TYR A 67 -5.93 12.45 -8.43
N THR A 68 -4.86 12.78 -7.72
CA THR A 68 -3.48 12.47 -8.13
C THR A 68 -2.94 11.30 -7.32
N GLN A 69 -1.78 10.77 -7.74
CA GLN A 69 -1.10 9.69 -7.00
C GLN A 69 -0.73 10.09 -5.56
N ASP A 70 -0.54 11.38 -5.29
CA ASP A 70 -0.27 11.89 -3.95
C ASP A 70 -1.50 11.84 -3.02
N CYS A 71 -2.71 11.83 -3.60
CA CYS A 71 -3.96 11.67 -2.85
C CYS A 71 -4.34 10.20 -2.66
N MET A 72 -4.21 9.41 -3.73
CA MET A 72 -4.61 8.01 -3.74
C MET A 72 -3.77 7.19 -4.72
N VAL A 73 -3.39 5.98 -4.32
CA VAL A 73 -2.79 4.97 -5.19
C VAL A 73 -3.41 3.60 -4.97
N VAL A 74 -3.61 2.84 -6.06
CA VAL A 74 -4.00 1.43 -5.98
C VAL A 74 -2.77 0.54 -6.09
N LEU A 75 -2.60 -0.38 -5.17
CA LEU A 75 -1.47 -1.32 -5.13
C LEU A 75 -1.99 -2.71 -5.49
N HIS A 76 -1.50 -3.30 -6.56
CA HIS A 76 -1.87 -4.65 -6.96
C HIS A 76 -0.84 -5.62 -6.40
N CYS A 77 -1.29 -6.52 -5.52
CA CYS A 77 -0.43 -7.49 -4.84
C CYS A 77 -1.00 -8.90 -4.96
N LYS A 78 -0.15 -9.89 -5.21
CA LYS A 78 -0.53 -11.29 -5.02
C LYS A 78 -0.69 -11.57 -3.52
N ALA A 79 -1.64 -12.41 -3.14
CA ALA A 79 -1.81 -12.79 -1.73
C ALA A 79 -0.57 -13.53 -1.16
N GLU A 80 0.10 -14.29 -2.01
CA GLU A 80 1.25 -15.12 -1.65
C GLU A 80 2.56 -14.31 -1.53
N SER A 81 2.65 -13.12 -2.13
CA SER A 81 3.90 -12.37 -2.23
C SER A 81 4.26 -11.56 -0.98
N HIS A 82 3.32 -11.29 -0.08
CA HIS A 82 3.52 -10.38 1.05
C HIS A 82 2.98 -10.95 2.36
N GLU A 83 3.78 -10.85 3.42
CA GLU A 83 3.41 -11.29 4.78
C GLU A 83 2.17 -10.57 5.32
N LEU A 84 2.04 -9.27 5.03
CA LEU A 84 0.87 -8.46 5.42
C LEU A 84 -0.45 -8.96 4.81
N LEU A 85 -0.39 -9.81 3.78
CA LEU A 85 -1.54 -10.28 3.02
C LEU A 85 -1.86 -11.76 3.28
N GLU A 86 -1.18 -12.38 4.26
CA GLU A 86 -1.32 -13.81 4.56
C GLU A 86 -2.77 -14.24 4.82
N GLU A 87 -3.58 -13.40 5.47
CA GLU A 87 -5.00 -13.68 5.76
C GLU A 87 -5.88 -13.83 4.50
N TYR A 88 -5.40 -13.38 3.34
CA TYR A 88 -6.11 -13.41 2.06
C TYR A 88 -5.63 -14.52 1.12
N ARG A 89 -4.66 -15.34 1.52
CA ARG A 89 -4.16 -16.46 0.71
C ARG A 89 -5.25 -17.50 0.46
N GLY A 90 -5.26 -18.09 -0.73
CA GLY A 90 -6.21 -19.14 -1.11
C GLY A 90 -7.66 -18.69 -1.29
N ARG A 91 -7.94 -17.38 -1.27
CA ARG A 91 -9.28 -16.84 -1.50
C ARG A 91 -9.62 -16.85 -2.99
N SER A 92 -10.89 -17.13 -3.31
CA SER A 92 -11.36 -17.26 -4.70
C SER A 92 -11.78 -15.93 -5.36
N MET A 93 -11.70 -14.81 -4.62
CA MET A 93 -12.06 -13.50 -5.13
C MET A 93 -11.12 -12.42 -4.57
N PRO A 94 -10.90 -11.30 -5.29
CA PRO A 94 -9.99 -10.27 -4.84
C PRO A 94 -10.52 -9.57 -3.59
N HIS A 95 -9.61 -9.01 -2.81
CA HIS A 95 -9.95 -8.17 -1.66
C HIS A 95 -9.34 -6.78 -1.85
N PHE A 96 -10.10 -5.74 -1.51
CA PHE A 96 -9.65 -4.36 -1.57
C PHE A 96 -9.49 -3.83 -0.16
N ILE A 97 -8.25 -3.58 0.25
CA ILE A 97 -7.92 -3.11 1.60
C ILE A 97 -7.57 -1.63 1.54
N PHE A 98 -8.25 -0.83 2.35
CA PHE A 98 -8.08 0.61 2.38
C PHE A 98 -7.18 0.99 3.54
N TYR A 99 -6.02 1.57 3.26
CA TYR A 99 -5.11 2.16 4.23
C TYR A 99 -5.02 3.65 4.00
N ARG A 100 -5.24 4.46 5.03
CA ARG A 100 -4.96 5.90 4.97
C ARG A 100 -3.94 6.23 6.03
N ASN A 101 -2.83 6.85 5.61
CA ASN A 101 -1.74 7.24 6.49
C ASN A 101 -1.28 6.09 7.41
N GLY A 102 -1.03 4.91 6.83
CA GLY A 102 -0.59 3.70 7.56
C GLY A 102 -1.65 2.99 8.41
N ALA A 103 -2.88 3.51 8.51
CA ALA A 103 -3.96 2.89 9.28
C ALA A 103 -5.00 2.22 8.37
N LYS A 104 -5.29 0.93 8.63
CA LYS A 104 -6.37 0.17 7.97
C LYS A 104 -7.73 0.82 8.28
N LYS A 105 -8.51 1.14 7.25
CA LYS A 105 -9.81 1.81 7.35
C LYS A 105 -10.98 0.90 6.99
N ALA A 106 -10.81 0.07 5.96
CA ALA A 106 -11.85 -0.83 5.48
C ALA A 106 -11.29 -2.01 4.70
N VAL A 107 -12.11 -3.04 4.52
CA VAL A 107 -11.89 -4.13 3.57
C VAL A 107 -13.17 -4.34 2.79
N VAL A 108 -13.06 -4.47 1.47
CA VAL A 108 -14.15 -4.88 0.59
C VAL A 108 -13.77 -6.21 -0.04
N GLU A 109 -14.63 -7.21 0.13
CA GLU A 109 -14.48 -8.51 -0.51
C GLU A 109 -15.14 -8.48 -1.90
N GLY A 110 -14.42 -8.99 -2.89
CA GLY A 110 -14.85 -9.07 -4.28
C GLY A 110 -14.85 -7.74 -5.03
N ALA A 111 -15.14 -7.82 -6.33
CA ALA A 111 -15.19 -6.68 -7.25
C ALA A 111 -16.48 -5.83 -7.09
N ASN A 112 -16.78 -5.41 -5.86
CA ASN A 112 -17.94 -4.58 -5.53
C ASN A 112 -17.64 -3.10 -5.78
N MET A 113 -17.78 -2.65 -7.04
CA MET A 113 -17.44 -1.28 -7.45
C MET A 113 -18.14 -0.18 -6.64
N PRO A 114 -19.46 -0.26 -6.34
CA PRO A 114 -20.11 0.73 -5.49
C PRO A 114 -19.51 0.82 -4.08
N ALA A 115 -19.17 -0.31 -3.46
CA ALA A 115 -18.54 -0.32 -2.14
C ALA A 115 -17.12 0.23 -2.19
N ILE A 116 -16.34 -0.14 -3.22
CA ILE A 116 -14.99 0.38 -3.45
C ILE A 116 -15.03 1.89 -3.59
N GLU A 117 -15.88 2.42 -4.48
CA GLU A 117 -16.02 3.85 -4.69
C GLU A 117 -16.42 4.60 -3.42
N LYS A 118 -17.37 4.07 -2.65
CA LYS A 118 -17.78 4.64 -1.37
C LYS A 118 -16.60 4.81 -0.42
N HIS A 119 -15.74 3.79 -0.31
CA HIS A 119 -14.58 3.84 0.57
C HIS A 119 -13.45 4.72 0.02
N VAL A 120 -13.26 4.80 -1.30
CA VAL A 120 -12.38 5.79 -1.91
C VAL A 120 -12.83 7.19 -1.51
N GLN A 121 -14.09 7.54 -1.78
CA GLN A 121 -14.61 8.88 -1.48
C GLN A 121 -14.57 9.22 0.01
N ALA A 122 -14.80 8.22 0.88
CA ALA A 122 -14.79 8.43 2.33
C ALA A 122 -13.38 8.60 2.92
N HIS A 123 -12.34 8.07 2.27
CA HIS A 123 -11.01 7.99 2.87
C HIS A 123 -9.92 8.74 2.10
N THR A 124 -10.11 9.06 0.82
CA THR A 124 -9.17 9.93 0.09
C THR A 124 -9.14 11.31 0.76
N PRO A 125 -7.95 11.84 1.08
CA PRO A 125 -7.84 13.18 1.62
C PRO A 125 -8.25 14.23 0.59
N ASN A 126 -8.74 15.38 1.06
CA ASN A 126 -9.11 16.50 0.20
C ASN A 126 -7.90 17.26 -0.36
N ALA A 127 -6.71 17.04 0.21
CA ALA A 127 -5.44 17.62 -0.23
C ALA A 127 -4.27 16.65 0.05
N PRO A 128 -3.19 16.65 -0.75
CA PRO A 128 -2.04 15.75 -0.58
C PRO A 128 -1.34 15.83 0.80
N ASP A 129 -1.38 17.00 1.43
CA ASP A 129 -0.74 17.31 2.71
C ASP A 129 -1.68 17.20 3.91
N ALA A 130 -2.93 16.78 3.70
CA ALA A 130 -3.94 16.73 4.75
C ALA A 130 -3.67 15.68 5.85
N ASP A 131 -2.84 14.67 5.59
CA ASP A 131 -2.48 13.62 6.55
C ASP A 131 -1.11 13.90 7.15
N ASP A 132 -0.97 13.98 8.48
CA ASP A 132 0.33 14.13 9.13
C ASP A 132 1.11 12.80 9.16
N LEU A 133 2.29 12.76 8.52
CA LEU A 133 3.14 11.58 8.51
C LEU A 133 3.68 11.21 9.89
N GLU A 134 3.83 12.17 10.80
CA GLU A 134 4.33 11.89 12.15
C GLU A 134 3.36 11.01 12.94
N GLU A 135 2.06 11.04 12.60
CA GLU A 135 1.01 10.22 13.21
C GLU A 135 0.84 8.85 12.54
N ASN A 136 1.57 8.56 11.45
CA ASN A 136 1.44 7.31 10.73
C ASN A 136 1.94 6.14 11.62
N PRO A 137 1.06 5.19 12.04
CA PRO A 137 1.44 4.16 13.00
C PRO A 137 2.48 3.18 12.45
N MET A 138 2.50 2.94 11.13
CA MET A 138 3.52 2.10 10.51
C MET A 138 4.87 2.81 10.43
N LEU A 139 4.88 4.12 10.16
CA LEU A 139 6.11 4.90 10.14
C LEU A 139 6.70 5.04 11.55
N ILE A 140 5.87 5.32 12.56
CA ILE A 140 6.29 5.40 13.97
C ILE A 140 6.96 4.08 14.36
N LYS A 141 6.25 2.96 14.19
CA LYS A 141 6.77 1.63 14.54
C LYS A 141 8.11 1.33 13.86
N ARG A 142 8.23 1.66 12.57
CA ARG A 142 9.47 1.44 11.82
C ARG A 142 10.63 2.33 12.29
N LYS A 143 10.35 3.57 12.67
CA LYS A 143 11.37 4.47 13.26
C LYS A 143 11.83 3.94 14.61
N GLU A 144 10.92 3.46 15.44
CA GLU A 144 11.22 2.85 16.74
C GLU A 144 12.06 1.58 16.58
N GLU A 145 11.71 0.69 15.66
CA GLU A 145 12.47 -0.53 15.35
C GLU A 145 13.91 -0.19 14.92
N LYS A 146 14.08 0.76 14.00
CA LYS A 146 15.40 1.22 13.55
C LYS A 146 16.21 1.88 14.67
N ALA A 147 15.58 2.69 15.50
CA ALA A 147 16.24 3.32 16.64
C ALA A 147 16.68 2.27 17.68
N ALA A 148 15.83 1.27 17.95
CA ALA A 148 16.15 0.16 18.85
C ALA A 148 17.30 -0.70 18.31
N GLU A 149 17.34 -0.98 17.01
CA GLU A 149 18.45 -1.70 16.38
C GLU A 149 19.76 -0.91 16.43
N ALA A 150 19.73 0.39 16.09
CA ALA A 150 20.89 1.27 16.17
C ALA A 150 21.43 1.37 17.60
N GLN A 151 20.53 1.46 18.59
CA GLN A 151 20.91 1.46 20.01
C GLN A 151 21.62 0.16 20.40
N ARG A 152 21.09 -1.01 20.00
CA ARG A 152 21.73 -2.31 20.28
C ARG A 152 23.13 -2.42 19.68
N LEU A 153 23.29 -2.02 18.41
CA LEU A 153 24.59 -2.01 17.75
C LEU A 153 25.57 -1.07 18.44
N GLN A 154 25.11 0.10 18.87
CA GLN A 154 25.95 1.05 19.62
C GLN A 154 26.39 0.47 20.97
N ASP A 155 25.49 -0.20 21.70
CA ASP A 155 25.81 -0.84 22.98
C ASP A 155 26.82 -1.99 22.81
N GLU A 156 26.69 -2.78 21.75
CA GLU A 156 27.65 -3.84 21.40
C GLU A 156 29.04 -3.28 21.06
N LEU A 157 29.11 -2.19 20.29
CA LEU A 157 30.37 -1.51 19.97
C LEU A 157 31.03 -0.92 21.22
N ASN A 158 30.25 -0.29 22.10
CA ASN A 158 30.73 0.25 23.36
C ASN A 158 31.28 -0.86 24.27
N ALA A 159 30.62 -2.02 24.33
CA ALA A 159 31.07 -3.18 25.09
C ALA A 159 32.36 -3.81 24.53
N ALA A 160 32.55 -3.77 23.20
CA ALA A 160 33.76 -4.24 22.54
C ALA A 160 34.96 -3.30 22.75
N ALA A 161 34.74 -1.98 22.81
CA ALA A 161 35.79 -0.97 23.03
C ALA A 161 36.24 -0.87 24.51
N GLY A 162 35.46 -1.40 25.44
CA GLY A 162 35.78 -1.44 26.88
C GLY A 162 36.58 -2.66 27.35
N LYS A 163 37.04 -3.52 26.42
CA LYS A 163 37.95 -4.66 26.66
C LYS A 163 39.32 -4.37 26.08
#